data_AF-X1FDT5-F1
#
_entry.id   AF-X1FDT5-F1
#
_cell.length_a   1.000
_cell.length_b   1.000
_cell.length_c   1.000
_cell.angle_alpha   90.00
_cell.angle_beta   90.00
_cell.angle_gamma   90.00
#
_symmetry.space_group_name_H-M   'P 1'
#
loop_
_entity.id
_entity.type
_entity.pdbx_description
1 polymer ?
#
loop_
_entity_poly.entity_id
_entity_poly.type
_entity_poly.pdbx_seq_one_letter_code
_entity_poly.pdbx_strand_id
1 'polypeptide(L)' 'VVVPEELVKEIDKLSGKRKRSWFITQAVRKEIARLNFLRAVKETAGAWKDEDHPEFQKGVDNWVRSLREEDKKRLKEII' A
#
# COMPACT_ATOMS: atom_id res chain seq x y z
N VAL A 1 -15.40 -7.68 -24.07
CA VAL A 1 -14.66 -8.80 -23.45
C VAL A 1 -15.61 -9.99 -23.41
N VAL A 2 -15.18 -11.15 -23.89
CA VAL A 2 -15.96 -12.38 -23.76
C VAL A 2 -15.64 -12.98 -22.39
N VAL A 3 -16.67 -13.21 -21.58
CA VAL A 3 -16.54 -13.83 -20.26
C VAL A 3 -17.34 -15.12 -20.28
N PRO A 4 -16.74 -16.25 -19.85
CA PRO A 4 -17.44 -17.53 -19.75
C PRO A 4 -18.73 -17.47 -18.92
N GLU A 5 -19.73 -18.27 -19.29
CA GLU A 5 -21.08 -18.20 -18.70
C GLU A 5 -21.08 -18.59 -17.21
N GLU A 6 -20.25 -19.55 -16.83
CA GLU A 6 -20.07 -20.00 -15.46
C GLU A 6 -19.60 -18.85 -14.54
N LEU A 7 -18.66 -18.03 -15.01
CA LEU A 7 -18.18 -16.86 -14.26
C LEU A 7 -19.25 -15.78 -14.17
N VAL A 8 -20.03 -15.57 -15.24
CA VAL A 8 -21.14 -14.61 -15.22
C VAL A 8 -22.20 -15.01 -14.19
N LYS A 9 -22.55 -16.31 -14.13
CA LYS A 9 -23.49 -16.86 -13.14
C LYS A 9 -22.97 -16.69 -11.71
N GLU A 10 -21.69 -16.90 -11.50
CA GLU A 10 -21.06 -16.71 -10.18
C GLU A 10 -21.04 -15.24 -9.76
N ILE A 11 -20.71 -14.32 -10.67
CA ILE A 11 -20.76 -12.87 -10.42
C ILE A 11 -22.18 -12.45 -10.03
N ASP A 12 -23.21 -12.96 -10.72
CA ASP A 12 -24.59 -12.66 -10.38
C ASP A 12 -24.97 -13.15 -8.99
N LYS A 13 -24.51 -14.33 -8.59
CA LYS A 13 -24.75 -14.88 -7.26
C LYS A 13 -24.13 -14.01 -6.17
N LEU A 14 -22.92 -13.47 -6.42
CA LEU A 14 -22.17 -12.68 -5.44
C LEU A 14 -22.61 -11.22 -5.38
N SER A 15 -22.84 -10.59 -6.54
CA SER A 15 -23.06 -9.14 -6.66
C SER A 15 -24.53 -8.77 -6.89
N GLY A 16 -25.37 -9.74 -7.23
CA GLY A 16 -26.76 -9.53 -7.63
C GLY A 16 -26.88 -9.11 -9.09
N LYS A 17 -28.10 -9.25 -9.62
CA LYS A 17 -28.42 -8.89 -11.01
C LYS A 17 -28.11 -7.40 -11.25
N ARG A 18 -27.61 -7.08 -12.45
CA ARG A 18 -27.25 -5.72 -12.92
C ARG A 18 -26.00 -5.10 -12.30
N LYS A 19 -25.25 -5.80 -11.43
CA LYS A 19 -23.97 -5.29 -10.87
C LYS A 19 -22.72 -5.88 -11.52
N ARG A 20 -22.86 -6.65 -12.60
CA ARG A 20 -21.74 -7.31 -13.31
C ARG A 20 -20.65 -6.34 -13.78
N SER A 21 -21.02 -5.27 -14.49
CA SER A 21 -20.04 -4.29 -14.99
C SER A 21 -19.30 -3.59 -13.85
N TRP A 22 -20.01 -3.26 -12.78
CA TRP A 22 -19.40 -2.70 -11.57
C TRP A 22 -18.42 -3.69 -10.95
N PHE A 23 -18.83 -4.95 -10.77
CA PHE A 23 -17.99 -6.00 -10.17
C PHE A 23 -16.71 -6.22 -10.97
N ILE A 24 -16.84 -6.40 -12.29
CA ILE A 24 -15.69 -6.60 -13.19
C ILE A 24 -14.77 -5.38 -13.14
N THR A 25 -15.32 -4.16 -13.16
CA THR A 25 -14.51 -2.94 -13.08
C THR A 25 -13.71 -2.87 -11.78
N GLN A 26 -14.31 -3.20 -10.62
CA GLN A 26 -13.59 -3.22 -9.35
C GLN A 26 -12.53 -4.31 -9.31
N ALA A 27 -12.84 -5.51 -9.80
CA ALA A 27 -11.89 -6.61 -9.86
C ALA A 27 -10.67 -6.27 -10.73
N VAL A 28 -10.91 -5.70 -11.92
CA VAL A 28 -9.84 -5.27 -12.83
C VAL A 28 -9.01 -4.15 -12.21
N ARG A 29 -9.63 -3.14 -11.59
CA ARG A 29 -8.90 -2.07 -10.87
C ARG A 29 -7.99 -2.64 -9.78
N LYS A 30 -8.50 -3.57 -8.98
CA LYS A 30 -7.73 -4.22 -7.92
C LYS A 30 -6.54 -4.99 -8.49
N GLU A 31 -6.73 -5.77 -9.56
CA GLU A 31 -5.64 -6.55 -10.14
C GLU A 31 -4.58 -5.66 -10.81
N ILE A 32 -4.99 -4.59 -11.50
CA ILE A 32 -4.04 -3.60 -12.04
C ILE A 32 -3.20 -2.99 -10.92
N ALA A 33 -3.84 -2.56 -9.82
CA ALA A 33 -3.13 -1.99 -8.68
C ALA A 33 -2.14 -3.00 -8.06
N ARG A 34 -2.55 -4.27 -7.94
CA ARG A 34 -1.68 -5.35 -7.43
C ARG A 34 -0.46 -5.57 -8.34
N LEU A 35 -0.66 -5.65 -9.65
CA LEU A 35 0.42 -5.86 -10.61
C LEU A 35 1.40 -4.69 -10.63
N ASN A 36 0.88 -3.46 -10.61
CA ASN A 36 1.72 -2.26 -10.52
C ASN A 36 2.53 -2.22 -9.22
N PHE A 37 1.91 -2.59 -8.09
CA PHE A 37 2.61 -2.67 -6.80
C PHE A 37 3.72 -3.71 -6.82
N LEU A 38 3.45 -4.92 -7.32
CA LEU A 38 4.47 -5.97 -7.42
C LEU A 38 5.64 -5.56 -8.32
N ARG A 39 5.34 -4.87 -9.42
CA ARG A 39 6.36 -4.30 -10.30
C ARG A 39 7.21 -3.27 -9.57
N ALA A 40 6.58 -2.32 -8.88
CA ALA A 40 7.28 -1.31 -8.11
C ALA A 40 8.18 -1.94 -7.04
N VAL A 41 7.66 -2.89 -6.25
CA VAL A 41 8.44 -3.62 -5.23
C VAL A 41 9.66 -4.31 -5.83
N LYS A 42 9.51 -4.92 -7.01
CA LYS A 42 10.64 -5.56 -7.71
C LYS A 42 11.66 -4.54 -8.20
N GLU A 43 11.20 -3.42 -8.75
CA GLU A 43 12.07 -2.35 -9.28
C GLU A 43 12.79 -1.58 -8.16
N THR A 44 12.19 -1.44 -6.99
CA THR A 44 12.76 -0.73 -5.83
C THR A 44 13.43 -1.65 -4.82
N ALA A 45 13.47 -2.96 -5.07
CA ALA A 45 14.15 -3.90 -4.19
C ALA A 45 15.64 -3.52 -4.05
N GLY A 46 16.09 -3.32 -2.81
CA GLY A 46 17.46 -2.89 -2.52
C GLY A 46 17.74 -1.40 -2.72
N ALA A 47 16.73 -0.59 -3.05
CA ALA A 47 16.84 0.87 -3.07
C ALA A 47 16.98 1.48 -1.65
N TRP A 48 16.68 0.69 -0.62
CA TRP A 48 16.85 1.05 0.79
C TRP A 48 17.91 0.14 1.40
N LYS A 49 18.97 0.71 1.96
CA LYS A 49 20.07 -0.02 2.61
C LYS A 49 20.37 0.59 3.98
N ASP A 50 20.80 -0.24 4.90
CA ASP A 50 21.11 0.20 6.27
C ASP A 50 22.32 1.15 6.29
N GLU A 51 23.26 1.01 5.35
CA GLU A 51 24.41 1.91 5.22
C GLU A 51 24.01 3.33 4.81
N ASP A 52 22.92 3.48 4.06
CA ASP A 52 22.40 4.77 3.61
C ASP A 52 21.60 5.50 4.71
N HIS A 53 21.29 4.80 5.81
CA HIS A 53 20.45 5.29 6.91
C HIS A 53 21.07 5.05 8.30
N PRO A 54 22.22 5.68 8.61
CA PRO A 54 22.91 5.50 9.88
C PRO A 54 22.07 5.94 11.09
N GLU A 55 21.10 6.84 10.91
CA GLU A 55 20.16 7.30 11.94
C GLU A 55 19.33 6.16 12.56
N PHE A 56 19.13 5.06 11.82
CA PHE A 56 18.37 3.89 12.29
C PHE A 56 19.26 2.79 12.88
N GLN A 57 20.58 2.98 13.01
CA GLN A 57 21.49 1.95 13.54
C GLN A 57 21.08 1.41 14.91
N LYS A 58 20.48 2.26 15.75
CA LYS A 58 19.98 1.89 17.09
C LYS A 58 18.51 1.45 17.08
N GLY A 59 17.91 1.25 15.91
CA GLY A 59 16.49 1.01 15.72
C GLY A 59 15.70 2.28 15.39
N VAL A 60 14.70 2.11 14.52
CA VAL A 60 13.79 3.19 14.10
C VAL A 60 13.00 3.77 15.28
N ASP A 61 12.68 2.94 16.27
CA ASP A 61 11.97 3.35 17.48
C ASP A 61 12.76 4.38 18.29
N ASN A 62 14.08 4.19 18.41
CA ASN A 62 14.96 5.12 19.10
C ASN A 62 15.09 6.45 18.36
N TRP A 63 15.18 6.41 17.03
CA TRP A 63 15.20 7.62 16.20
C TRP A 63 13.87 8.40 16.28
N VAL A 64 12.73 7.71 16.18
CA VAL A 64 11.41 8.36 16.34
C VAL A 64 11.27 8.99 17.73
N ARG A 65 11.81 8.34 18.77
CA ARG A 65 11.81 8.88 20.13
C ARG A 65 12.67 10.14 20.24
N SER A 66 13.87 10.18 19.64
CA SER A 66 14.72 11.36 19.69
C SER A 66 14.05 12.56 19.00
N LEU A 67 13.43 12.35 17.83
CA LEU A 67 12.68 13.39 17.12
C LEU A 67 11.56 13.99 17.99
N ARG A 68 10.80 13.14 18.69
CA ARG A 68 9.73 13.61 19.59
C ARG A 68 10.26 14.42 20.77
N GLU A 69 11.41 14.06 21.32
CA GLU A 69 12.01 14.81 22.43
C GLU A 69 12.58 16.16 21.96
N GLU A 70 13.17 16.21 20.76
CA GLU A 70 13.59 17.46 20.12
C GLU A 70 12.40 18.40 19.87
N ASP A 71 11.29 17.86 19.35
CA ASP A 71 10.05 18.60 19.14
C ASP A 71 9.51 19.19 20.45
N LYS A 72 9.43 18.38 21.50
CA LYS A 72 9.00 18.84 22.83
C LYS A 72 9.92 19.92 23.38
N LYS A 73 11.23 19.80 23.16
CA LYS A 73 12.20 20.80 23.63
C LYS A 73 11.99 22.13 22.92
N ARG A 74 11.87 22.14 21.60
CA ARG A 74 11.55 23.37 20.83
C ARG A 74 10.24 23.99 21.28
N LEU A 75 9.20 23.16 21.50
CA LEU A 75 7.90 23.66 21.94
C LEU A 75 8.00 24.40 23.29
N LYS A 76 8.82 23.89 24.23
CA LYS A 76 9.08 24.55 25.52
C LYS A 76 9.88 25.84 25.42
N GLU A 77 10.62 26.06 24.33
CA GLU A 77 11.37 27.30 24.10
C GLU A 77 10.48 28.40 23.50
N ILE A 78 9.32 28.02 22.95
CA ILE A 78 8.34 28.93 22.32
C ILE A 78 7.23 29.36 23.29
N ILE A 79 6.93 28.54 24.30
CA ILE A 79 5.90 28.77 25.33
C ILE A 79 6.55 29.33 26.59
#